data_AF-C6H4S6-F1
#
_entry.id   AF-C6H4S6-F1
#
_cell.length_a   1.000
_cell.length_b   1.000
_cell.length_c   1.000
_cell.angle_alpha   90.00
_cell.angle_beta   90.00
_cell.angle_gamma   90.00
#
_symmetry.space_group_name_H-M   'P 1'
#
loop_
_entity.id
_entity.type
_entity.pdbx_description
1 polymer ?
#
loop_
_entity_poly.entity_id
_entity_poly.type
_entity_poly.pdbx_seq_one_letter_code
_entity_poly.pdbx_strand_id
1 'polypeptide(L)'
;MDERTKQIDADDFRKGLETLDNEMGRDPWICAFAPITLLSAGGFLAVSYLKNRESTSDLDYFLEPQWADDEDIKKPLRNAVSSTGKALDFVDGWANDDMAFFISYRSRQLLFEEAKKQNIVLWEGLNLRILAVPLEWALERKLRRIHNDSESAQWRSAREGVHSDAEYVLHRNATR
;
A
#
# COMPACT_ATOMS: atom_id res chain seq x y z
N MET A 1 16.09 15.84 17.90
CA MET A 1 15.83 14.43 18.26
C MET A 1 15.76 13.71 16.94
N ASP A 2 16.68 12.78 16.70
CA ASP A 2 16.90 12.14 15.40
C ASP A 2 15.78 11.12 15.16
N GLU A 3 14.68 11.56 14.55
CA GLU A 3 13.61 10.66 14.07
C GLU A 3 14.15 9.85 12.89
N ARG A 4 14.94 8.82 13.20
CA ARG A 4 15.09 7.70 12.28
C ARG A 4 13.70 7.12 12.08
N THR A 5 13.06 7.46 10.97
CA THR A 5 11.76 6.93 10.56
C THR A 5 11.83 5.42 10.68
N LYS A 6 11.10 4.85 11.64
CA LYS A 6 11.14 3.42 11.94
C LYS A 6 10.68 2.69 10.67
N GLN A 7 11.62 1.99 10.05
CA GLN A 7 11.38 1.19 8.86
C GLN A 7 10.55 -0.04 9.25
N ILE A 8 9.59 -0.41 8.41
CA ILE A 8 8.68 -1.53 8.56
C ILE A 8 9.13 -2.61 7.58
N ASP A 9 9.53 -3.77 8.10
CA ASP A 9 9.89 -4.95 7.31
C ASP A 9 8.67 -5.87 7.05
N ALA A 10 8.89 -6.99 6.38
CA ALA A 10 7.83 -7.94 6.05
C ALA A 10 7.16 -8.57 7.30
N ASP A 11 7.92 -8.82 8.37
CA ASP A 11 7.39 -9.41 9.61
C ASP A 11 6.60 -8.38 10.42
N ASP A 12 7.06 -7.14 10.45
CA ASP A 12 6.33 -6.02 11.02
C ASP A 12 5.03 -5.77 10.27
N PHE A 13 5.04 -5.78 8.93
CA PHE A 13 3.81 -5.70 8.15
C PHE A 13 2.86 -6.84 8.43
N ARG A 14 3.36 -8.08 8.54
CA ARG A 14 2.50 -9.23 8.86
C ARG A 14 1.78 -9.03 10.20
N LYS A 15 2.51 -8.66 11.26
CA LYS A 15 1.93 -8.38 12.59
C LYS A 15 1.00 -7.18 12.57
N GLY A 16 1.38 -6.12 11.83
CA GLY A 16 0.60 -4.91 11.65
C GLY A 16 -0.75 -5.19 10.99
N LEU A 17 -0.75 -5.96 9.90
CA LEU A 17 -1.95 -6.30 9.16
C LEU A 17 -2.84 -7.30 9.92
N GLU A 18 -2.26 -8.27 10.61
CA GLU A 18 -3.02 -9.14 11.54
C GLU A 18 -3.69 -8.33 12.65
N THR A 19 -2.99 -7.35 13.24
CA THR A 19 -3.54 -6.49 14.28
C THR A 19 -4.62 -5.57 13.72
N LEU A 20 -4.37 -4.97 12.55
CA LEU A 20 -5.32 -4.10 11.86
C LEU A 20 -6.62 -4.82 11.51
N ASP A 21 -6.54 -6.03 10.96
CA ASP A 21 -7.71 -6.86 10.62
C ASP A 21 -8.56 -7.18 11.85
N ASN A 22 -7.92 -7.47 12.98
CA ASN A 22 -8.62 -7.70 14.25
C ASN A 22 -9.26 -6.42 14.82
N GLU A 23 -8.58 -5.27 14.74
CA GLU A 23 -9.15 -3.98 15.16
C GLU A 23 -10.33 -3.57 14.26
N MET A 24 -10.22 -3.80 12.95
CA MET A 24 -11.30 -3.60 11.98
C MET A 24 -12.53 -4.47 12.30
N GLY A 25 -12.31 -5.71 12.74
CA GLY A 25 -13.37 -6.65 13.15
C GLY A 25 -14.16 -6.26 14.40
N ARG A 26 -13.78 -5.16 15.08
CA ARG A 26 -14.53 -4.64 16.24
C ARG A 26 -15.59 -3.63 15.84
N ASP A 27 -15.51 -3.09 14.63
CA ASP A 27 -16.47 -2.11 14.13
C ASP A 27 -17.59 -2.80 13.32
N PRO A 28 -18.86 -2.68 13.73
CA PRO A 28 -19.99 -3.32 13.04
C PRO A 28 -20.13 -2.90 11.57
N TRP A 29 -19.79 -1.65 11.22
CA TRP A 29 -19.90 -1.17 9.85
C TRP A 29 -18.86 -1.84 8.96
N ILE A 30 -17.60 -1.93 9.41
CA ILE A 30 -16.57 -2.66 8.65
C ILE A 30 -16.96 -4.13 8.49
N CYS A 31 -17.39 -4.80 9.58
CA CYS A 31 -17.75 -6.22 9.55
C CYS A 31 -18.88 -6.52 8.55
N ALA A 32 -19.87 -5.63 8.44
CA ALA A 32 -21.01 -5.82 7.54
C ALA A 32 -20.61 -5.84 6.05
N PHE A 33 -19.49 -5.21 5.71
CA PHE A 33 -18.99 -5.09 4.33
C PHE A 33 -17.62 -5.76 4.14
N ALA A 34 -17.20 -6.57 5.10
CA ALA A 34 -15.94 -7.30 5.06
C ALA A 34 -15.92 -8.35 3.93
N PRO A 35 -14.74 -8.60 3.32
CA PRO A 35 -13.50 -7.87 3.54
C PRO A 35 -13.48 -6.53 2.79
N ILE A 36 -13.05 -5.47 3.46
CA ILE A 36 -12.75 -4.19 2.80
C ILE A 36 -11.49 -4.38 1.96
N THR A 37 -11.59 -4.13 0.65
CA THR A 37 -10.45 -4.27 -0.26
C THR A 37 -9.69 -2.95 -0.39
N LEU A 38 -8.38 -3.02 -0.19
CA LEU A 38 -7.42 -1.97 -0.48
C LEU A 38 -6.55 -2.38 -1.68
N LEU A 39 -6.09 -1.41 -2.46
CA LEU A 39 -4.96 -1.60 -3.37
C LEU A 39 -3.72 -0.97 -2.78
N SER A 40 -2.57 -1.62 -2.89
CA SER A 40 -1.29 -1.03 -2.49
C SER A 40 -0.27 -1.07 -3.62
N ALA A 41 0.64 -0.09 -3.59
CA ALA A 41 1.75 0.09 -4.51
C ALA A 41 3.04 0.41 -3.73
N GLY A 42 4.12 0.67 -4.45
CA GLY A 42 5.32 1.26 -3.85
C GLY A 42 6.06 0.33 -2.88
N GLY A 43 6.40 0.86 -1.70
CA GLY A 43 7.29 0.20 -0.74
C GLY A 43 6.75 -1.13 -0.23
N PHE A 44 5.47 -1.17 0.16
CA PHE A 44 4.84 -2.41 0.63
C PHE A 44 4.82 -3.50 -0.46
N LEU A 45 4.54 -3.14 -1.72
CA LEU A 45 4.62 -4.08 -2.85
C LEU A 45 6.05 -4.62 -3.04
N ALA A 46 7.06 -3.76 -2.87
CA ALA A 46 8.48 -4.11 -3.00
C ALA A 46 8.95 -5.08 -1.90
N VAL A 47 8.52 -4.84 -0.65
CA VAL A 47 8.83 -5.69 0.50
C VAL A 47 8.07 -7.03 0.43
N SER A 48 6.75 -6.97 0.25
CA SER A 48 5.86 -8.13 0.47
C SER A 48 5.77 -9.08 -0.73
N TYR A 49 5.89 -8.58 -1.96
CA TYR A 49 5.71 -9.39 -3.17
C TYR A 49 6.97 -9.49 -4.03
N LEU A 50 7.61 -8.37 -4.35
CA LEU A 50 8.81 -8.38 -5.19
C LEU A 50 10.05 -8.88 -4.42
N LYS A 51 10.04 -8.73 -3.08
CA LYS A 51 11.10 -9.17 -2.16
C LYS A 51 12.47 -8.63 -2.53
N ASN A 52 12.48 -7.38 -2.96
CA ASN A 52 13.68 -6.74 -3.48
C ASN A 52 14.08 -5.49 -2.66
N ARG A 53 13.39 -5.28 -1.53
CA ARG A 53 13.74 -4.38 -0.43
C ARG A 53 13.50 -5.10 0.88
N GLU A 54 14.32 -4.82 1.88
CA GLU A 54 14.16 -5.38 3.23
C GLU A 54 13.05 -4.69 4.01
N SER A 55 12.86 -3.37 3.80
CA SER A 55 11.90 -2.56 4.55
C SER A 55 11.39 -1.35 3.75
N THR A 56 10.31 -0.73 4.25
CA THR A 56 9.83 0.58 3.78
C THR A 56 9.28 1.43 4.92
N SER A 57 8.88 2.68 4.67
CA SER A 57 8.37 3.60 5.68
C SER A 57 6.95 3.30 6.12
N ASP A 58 6.11 2.87 5.17
CA ASP A 58 4.65 2.91 5.29
C ASP A 58 3.96 2.01 4.25
N LEU A 59 2.66 1.85 4.45
CA LEU A 59 1.68 1.23 3.58
C LEU A 59 0.85 2.33 2.91
N ASP A 60 1.23 2.70 1.69
CA ASP A 60 0.35 3.49 0.85
C ASP A 60 -0.77 2.62 0.29
N TYR A 61 -2.02 3.11 0.34
CA TYR A 61 -3.15 2.38 -0.23
C TYR A 61 -4.18 3.25 -0.97
N PHE A 62 -5.00 2.59 -1.78
CA PHE A 62 -6.27 3.11 -2.27
C PHE A 62 -7.40 2.33 -1.61
N LEU A 63 -8.37 3.04 -1.04
CA LEU A 63 -9.63 2.46 -0.62
C LEU A 63 -10.55 2.23 -1.83
N GLU A 64 -11.34 1.17 -1.81
CA GLU A 64 -12.29 0.86 -2.89
C GLU A 64 -13.18 2.07 -3.20
N PRO A 65 -13.38 2.44 -4.49
CA PRO A 65 -14.03 3.71 -4.84
C PRO A 65 -15.42 3.87 -4.24
N GLN A 66 -16.16 2.76 -4.06
CA GLN A 66 -17.48 2.79 -3.45
C GLN A 66 -17.49 3.32 -2.00
N TRP A 67 -16.35 3.20 -1.30
CA TRP A 67 -16.18 3.69 0.08
C TRP A 67 -15.44 5.04 0.15
N ALA A 68 -15.04 5.62 -0.97
CA ALA A 68 -14.18 6.81 -1.00
C ALA A 68 -14.81 8.05 -0.33
N ASP A 69 -16.14 8.13 -0.35
CA ASP A 69 -16.93 9.20 0.26
C ASP A 69 -17.79 8.70 1.44
N ASP A 70 -17.61 7.44 1.85
CA ASP A 70 -18.36 6.80 2.93
C ASP A 70 -17.61 6.96 4.27
N GLU A 71 -18.04 7.93 5.08
CA GLU A 71 -17.42 8.17 6.39
C GLU A 71 -17.74 7.10 7.44
N ASP A 72 -18.76 6.27 7.23
CA ASP A 72 -19.09 5.13 8.10
C ASP A 72 -18.11 3.96 7.87
N ILE A 73 -17.40 3.94 6.74
CA ILE A 73 -16.26 3.03 6.51
C ILE A 73 -14.92 3.70 6.78
N LYS A 74 -14.73 4.93 6.31
CA LYS A 74 -13.42 5.61 6.39
C LYS A 74 -13.02 5.95 7.82
N LYS A 75 -13.95 6.42 8.66
CA LYS A 75 -13.61 6.75 10.06
C LYS A 75 -13.21 5.49 10.83
N PRO A 76 -13.98 4.39 10.82
CA PRO A 76 -13.54 3.15 11.42
C PRO A 76 -12.19 2.64 10.91
N LEU A 77 -11.96 2.67 9.58
CA LEU A 77 -10.68 2.24 9.01
C LEU A 77 -9.51 3.09 9.54
N ARG A 78 -9.62 4.42 9.52
CA ARG A 78 -8.59 5.33 10.06
C ARG A 78 -8.37 5.12 11.56
N ASN A 79 -9.43 4.88 12.32
CA ASN A 79 -9.33 4.60 13.75
C ASN A 79 -8.61 3.27 14.02
N ALA A 80 -8.90 2.22 13.24
CA ALA A 80 -8.24 0.92 13.33
C ALA A 80 -6.74 1.03 12.97
N VAL A 81 -6.41 1.78 11.91
CA VAL A 81 -5.02 2.08 11.52
C VAL A 81 -4.27 2.82 12.63
N SER A 82 -4.87 3.87 13.19
CA SER A 82 -4.25 4.65 14.28
C SER A 82 -4.06 3.81 15.55
N SER A 83 -5.05 3.00 15.91
CA SER A 83 -4.99 2.13 17.09
C SER A 83 -3.92 1.06 16.93
N THR A 84 -3.83 0.46 15.74
CA THR A 84 -2.78 -0.51 15.39
C THR A 84 -1.39 0.11 15.48
N GLY A 85 -1.21 1.31 14.91
CA GLY A 85 0.07 2.01 14.95
C GLY A 85 0.53 2.29 16.38
N LYS A 86 -0.38 2.74 17.25
CA LYS A 86 -0.09 2.94 18.68
C LYS A 86 0.24 1.64 19.41
N ALA A 87 -0.47 0.55 19.11
CA ALA A 87 -0.26 -0.74 19.76
C ALA A 87 1.10 -1.36 19.42
N LEU A 88 1.61 -1.11 18.21
CA LEU A 88 2.86 -1.68 17.70
C LEU A 88 4.02 -0.69 17.67
N ASP A 89 3.82 0.52 18.17
CA ASP A 89 4.81 1.61 18.13
C ASP A 89 5.30 1.89 16.69
N PHE A 90 4.36 1.94 15.74
CA PHE A 90 4.62 2.40 14.39
C PHE A 90 4.46 3.93 14.32
N VAL A 91 5.09 4.52 13.32
CA VAL A 91 4.97 5.95 13.01
C VAL A 91 3.51 6.31 12.71
N ASP A 92 3.08 7.49 13.13
CA ASP A 92 1.77 8.02 12.78
C ASP A 92 1.62 8.09 11.25
N GLY A 93 0.51 7.57 10.73
CA GLY A 93 0.31 7.47 9.28
C GLY A 93 1.06 6.33 8.60
N TRP A 94 1.54 5.32 9.35
CA TRP A 94 2.17 4.11 8.81
C TRP A 94 1.34 3.40 7.73
N ALA A 95 0.02 3.63 7.71
CA ALA A 95 -0.83 3.30 6.57
C ALA A 95 -1.70 4.51 6.24
N ASN A 96 -1.75 4.92 4.97
CA ASN A 96 -2.49 6.11 4.54
C ASN A 96 -3.01 6.00 3.10
N ASP A 97 -4.02 6.80 2.77
CA ASP A 97 -4.63 6.90 1.45
C ASP A 97 -4.20 8.14 0.64
N ASP A 98 -3.07 8.77 0.98
CA ASP A 98 -2.63 10.03 0.38
C ASP A 98 -2.40 9.92 -1.14
N MET A 99 -2.08 8.71 -1.61
CA MET A 99 -1.98 8.43 -3.04
C MET A 99 -3.29 8.75 -3.80
N ALA A 100 -4.45 8.69 -3.15
CA ALA A 100 -5.75 8.93 -3.77
C ALA A 100 -5.95 10.39 -4.23
N PHE A 101 -5.26 11.35 -3.62
CA PHE A 101 -5.36 12.77 -3.99
C PHE A 101 -4.88 13.05 -5.43
N PHE A 102 -3.97 12.22 -5.94
CA PHE A 102 -3.36 12.43 -7.26
C PHE A 102 -4.09 11.71 -8.39
N ILE A 103 -5.19 11.01 -8.10
CA ILE A 103 -5.87 10.14 -9.06
C ILE A 103 -7.37 10.43 -9.08
N SER A 104 -7.91 10.63 -10.29
CA SER A 104 -9.35 10.82 -10.50
C SER A 104 -10.15 9.58 -10.11
N TYR A 105 -11.40 9.76 -9.66
CA TYR A 105 -12.29 8.67 -9.27
C TYR A 105 -12.40 7.57 -10.35
N ARG A 106 -12.59 7.96 -11.61
CA ARG A 106 -12.65 7.03 -12.75
C ARG A 106 -11.39 6.18 -12.89
N SER A 107 -10.22 6.80 -12.70
CA SER A 107 -8.94 6.07 -12.78
C SER A 107 -8.80 5.08 -11.62
N ARG A 108 -9.27 5.43 -10.41
CA ARG A 108 -9.31 4.49 -9.28
C ARG A 108 -10.22 3.29 -9.57
N GLN A 109 -11.40 3.50 -10.16
CA GLN A 109 -12.27 2.40 -10.58
C GLN A 109 -11.57 1.45 -11.54
N LEU A 110 -10.91 1.98 -12.58
CA LEU A 110 -10.16 1.16 -13.53
C LEU A 110 -9.02 0.39 -12.85
N LEU A 111 -8.28 1.02 -11.92
CA LEU A 111 -7.22 0.35 -11.17
C LEU A 111 -7.76 -0.83 -10.35
N PHE A 112 -8.92 -0.68 -9.71
CA PHE A 112 -9.55 -1.77 -8.96
C PHE A 112 -10.04 -2.89 -9.86
N GLU A 113 -10.66 -2.59 -10.99
CA GLU A 113 -11.06 -3.60 -11.98
C GLU A 113 -9.85 -4.41 -12.48
N GLU A 114 -8.76 -3.73 -12.88
CA GLU A 114 -7.56 -4.40 -13.37
C GLU A 114 -6.81 -5.14 -12.25
N ALA A 115 -6.75 -4.60 -11.04
CA ALA A 115 -6.16 -5.30 -9.90
C ALA A 115 -6.93 -6.59 -9.55
N LYS A 116 -8.27 -6.56 -9.61
CA LYS A 116 -9.13 -7.74 -9.41
C LYS A 116 -8.87 -8.79 -10.48
N LYS A 117 -8.69 -8.40 -11.75
CA LYS A 117 -8.29 -9.33 -12.83
C LYS A 117 -6.88 -9.89 -12.63
N GLN A 118 -5.93 -9.05 -12.23
CA GLN A 118 -4.54 -9.44 -11.97
C GLN A 118 -4.41 -10.38 -10.77
N ASN A 119 -5.28 -10.20 -9.77
CA ASN A 119 -5.45 -10.98 -8.54
C ASN A 119 -4.14 -11.31 -7.80
N ILE A 120 -3.23 -10.34 -7.73
CA ILE A 120 -2.04 -10.46 -6.87
C ILE A 120 -2.46 -10.00 -5.47
N VAL A 121 -2.74 -10.98 -4.60
CA VAL A 121 -3.05 -10.74 -3.18
C VAL A 121 -1.74 -10.52 -2.43
N LEU A 122 -1.59 -9.35 -1.81
CA LEU A 122 -0.45 -9.02 -0.96
C LEU A 122 -0.67 -9.49 0.47
N TRP A 123 -1.92 -9.42 0.94
CA TRP A 123 -2.35 -9.87 2.24
C TRP A 123 -3.87 -10.07 2.28
N GLU A 124 -4.36 -11.03 3.05
CA GLU A 124 -5.80 -11.29 3.22
C GLU A 124 -6.10 -11.85 4.61
N GLY A 125 -7.11 -11.27 5.26
CA GLY A 125 -7.68 -11.67 6.54
C GLY A 125 -9.20 -11.68 6.50
N LEU A 126 -9.84 -11.63 7.66
CA LEU A 126 -11.30 -11.73 7.73
C LEU A 126 -12.00 -10.42 7.31
N ASN A 127 -11.40 -9.28 7.68
CA ASN A 127 -11.99 -7.94 7.55
C ASN A 127 -11.28 -7.08 6.49
N LEU A 128 -10.04 -7.43 6.14
CA LEU A 128 -9.19 -6.68 5.24
C LEU A 128 -8.61 -7.58 4.14
N ARG A 129 -8.59 -7.06 2.92
CA ARG A 129 -7.85 -7.65 1.80
C ARG A 129 -7.02 -6.58 1.11
N ILE A 130 -5.75 -6.87 0.84
CA ILE A 130 -4.86 -5.97 0.11
C ILE A 130 -4.43 -6.64 -1.19
N LEU A 131 -4.77 -6.02 -2.31
CA LEU A 131 -4.30 -6.42 -3.63
C LEU A 131 -3.16 -5.49 -4.06
N ALA A 132 -2.26 -5.99 -4.91
CA ALA A 132 -1.36 -5.14 -5.64
C ALA A 132 -2.13 -4.32 -6.67
N VAL A 133 -1.78 -3.05 -6.83
CA VAL A 133 -2.14 -2.30 -8.04
C VAL A 133 -1.67 -3.06 -9.30
N PRO A 134 -2.27 -2.79 -10.48
CA PRO A 134 -1.75 -3.34 -11.74
C PRO A 134 -0.25 -3.08 -11.87
N LEU A 135 0.54 -4.13 -12.11
CA LEU A 135 2.01 -4.02 -12.09
C LEU A 135 2.54 -3.04 -13.14
N GLU A 136 1.88 -2.97 -14.29
CA GLU A 136 2.18 -1.99 -15.35
C GLU A 136 2.04 -0.55 -14.84
N TRP A 137 1.00 -0.28 -14.05
CA TRP A 137 0.79 1.03 -13.43
C TRP A 137 1.83 1.31 -12.35
N ALA A 138 2.18 0.31 -11.52
CA ALA A 138 3.25 0.45 -10.54
C ALA A 138 4.59 0.81 -11.21
N LEU A 139 4.91 0.15 -12.32
CA LEU A 139 6.13 0.41 -13.11
C LEU A 139 6.12 1.82 -13.71
N GLU A 140 5.02 2.23 -14.33
CA GLU A 140 4.87 3.57 -14.91
C GLU A 140 5.13 4.65 -13.86
N ARG A 141 4.50 4.55 -12.68
CA ARG A 141 4.70 5.51 -11.58
C ARG A 141 6.16 5.57 -11.13
N LYS A 142 6.84 4.43 -11.14
CA LYS A 142 8.25 4.33 -10.78
C LYS A 142 9.17 4.98 -11.80
N LEU A 143 8.91 4.77 -13.08
CA LEU A 143 9.63 5.42 -14.18
C LEU A 143 9.42 6.94 -14.18
N ARG A 144 8.18 7.40 -13.94
CA ARG A 144 7.88 8.84 -13.78
C ARG A 144 8.66 9.46 -12.63
N ARG A 145 8.76 8.76 -11.49
CA ARG A 145 9.55 9.21 -10.34
C ARG A 145 11.04 9.29 -10.68
N ILE A 146 11.61 8.28 -11.34
CA ILE A 146 13.02 8.34 -11.80
C ILE A 146 13.24 9.56 -12.70
N HIS A 147 12.34 9.80 -13.65
CA HIS A 147 12.45 10.90 -14.59
C HIS A 147 12.39 12.25 -13.87
N ASN A 148 11.38 12.49 -13.04
CA ASN A 148 11.19 13.74 -12.34
C ASN A 148 12.28 13.98 -11.28
N ASP A 149 12.71 12.94 -10.57
CA ASP A 149 13.74 13.08 -9.54
C ASP A 149 15.13 13.28 -10.16
N SER A 150 15.38 12.79 -11.39
CA SER A 150 16.64 13.02 -12.12
C SER A 150 16.88 14.49 -12.50
N GLU A 151 15.84 15.33 -12.42
CA GLU A 151 15.92 16.79 -12.60
C GLU A 151 16.25 17.54 -11.28
N SER A 152 16.34 16.83 -10.14
CA SER A 152 16.62 17.41 -8.81
C SER A 152 17.91 16.84 -8.18
N ALA A 153 18.77 17.71 -7.65
CA ALA A 153 20.18 17.43 -7.35
C ALA A 153 20.48 16.61 -6.06
N GLN A 154 19.57 15.74 -5.58
CA GLN A 154 19.77 14.94 -4.35
C GLN A 154 19.82 13.43 -4.66
N TRP A 155 20.98 12.86 -5.03
CA TRP A 155 21.02 11.44 -5.44
C TRP A 155 22.31 10.67 -5.09
N ARG A 156 22.16 9.57 -4.32
CA ARG A 156 22.90 8.28 -4.43
C ARG A 156 22.13 7.07 -3.84
N SER A 157 21.54 7.18 -2.64
CA SER A 157 20.90 6.03 -1.95
C SER A 157 19.51 5.63 -2.49
N ALA A 158 18.69 6.56 -2.97
CA ALA A 158 17.38 6.25 -3.54
C ALA A 158 17.45 5.45 -4.87
N ARG A 159 18.64 5.30 -5.47
CA ARG A 159 18.84 4.79 -6.84
C ARG A 159 18.76 3.28 -6.92
N GLU A 160 19.25 2.61 -5.90
CA GLU A 160 19.26 1.16 -5.85
C GLU A 160 17.84 0.60 -5.67
N GLY A 161 17.04 1.15 -4.75
CA GLY A 161 15.66 0.70 -4.55
C GLY A 161 14.73 1.02 -5.73
N VAL A 162 14.93 2.14 -6.43
CA VAL A 162 14.02 2.52 -7.52
C VAL A 162 14.35 1.79 -8.84
N HIS A 163 15.61 1.49 -9.14
CA HIS A 163 15.94 0.63 -10.29
C HIS A 163 15.53 -0.83 -10.06
N SER A 164 15.79 -1.37 -8.86
CA SER A 164 15.47 -2.75 -8.52
C SER A 164 13.99 -3.07 -8.78
N ASP A 165 13.03 -2.34 -8.18
CA ASP A 165 11.62 -2.76 -8.36
C ASP A 165 11.10 -2.56 -9.81
N ALA A 166 11.78 -1.75 -10.64
CA ALA A 166 11.42 -1.63 -12.05
C ALA A 166 11.86 -2.87 -12.86
N GLU A 167 13.08 -3.35 -12.63
CA GLU A 167 13.59 -4.58 -13.27
C GLU A 167 12.76 -5.81 -12.89
N TYR A 168 12.37 -5.91 -11.61
CA TYR A 168 11.56 -7.02 -11.12
C TYR A 168 10.16 -7.08 -11.74
N VAL A 169 9.50 -5.92 -11.92
CA VAL A 169 8.19 -5.88 -12.59
C VAL A 169 8.31 -6.31 -14.05
N LEU A 170 9.33 -5.82 -14.77
CA LEU A 170 9.57 -6.20 -16.17
C LEU A 170 9.81 -7.71 -16.33
N HIS A 171 10.60 -8.32 -15.43
CA HIS A 171 10.86 -9.76 -15.48
C HIS A 171 9.62 -10.62 -15.21
N ARG A 172 8.74 -10.18 -14.28
CA ARG A 172 7.50 -10.90 -13.93
C ARG A 172 6.42 -10.78 -14.99
N ASN A 173 6.33 -9.65 -15.68
CA ASN A 173 5.38 -9.49 -16.80
C ASN A 173 5.80 -10.33 -18.02
N ALA A 174 7.09 -10.60 -18.21
CA ALA A 174 7.59 -11.45 -19.29
C ALA A 174 7.40 -12.96 -19.04
N THR A 175 6.98 -13.37 -17.84
CA THR A 175 6.83 -14.77 -17.41
C THR A 175 5.39 -15.20 -17.15
N ARG A 176 4.39 -14.37 -17.51
CA ARG A 176 2.96 -14.71 -17.58
C ARG A 176 2.55 -14.97 -19.03
#